data_AF-A0A925HK98-F1
#
_entry.id   AF-A0A925HK98-F1
#
_cell.length_a   1.000
_cell.length_b   1.000
_cell.length_c   1.000
_cell.angle_alpha   90.00
_cell.angle_beta   90.00
_cell.angle_gamma   90.00
#
_symmetry.space_group_name_H-M   'P 1'
#
loop_
_entity.id
_entity.type
_entity.pdbx_description
1 polymer ?
#
loop_
_entity_poly.entity_id
_entity_poly.type
_entity_poly.pdbx_seq_one_letter_code
_entity_poly.pdbx_strand_id
1 'polypeptide(L)'
;MENIIYTFLAHPLFYIGSIFAFLAAIGFLVYLRGFIGGIGNVFTMTGNIEHVAEANARAVWGLCIITYVFVIWELVRFVAGWF
;
A
#
# COMPACT_ATOMS: atom_id res chain seq x y z
N MET A 1 -19.95 -17.25 -14.52
CA MET A 1 -18.67 -17.72 -13.94
C MET A 1 -17.66 -18.04 -15.03
N GLU A 2 -18.05 -18.78 -16.08
CA GLU A 2 -17.20 -19.09 -17.24
C GLU A 2 -16.56 -17.87 -17.93
N ASN A 3 -17.33 -16.80 -18.19
CA ASN A 3 -16.80 -15.57 -18.80
C ASN A 3 -15.68 -14.87 -17.99
N ILE A 4 -15.67 -15.02 -16.66
CA ILE A 4 -14.62 -14.44 -15.80
C ILE A 4 -13.34 -15.24 -15.95
N ILE A 5 -13.45 -16.57 -16.01
CA ILE A 5 -12.30 -17.48 -16.17
C ILE A 5 -11.64 -17.25 -17.54
N TYR A 6 -12.43 -17.13 -18.61
CA TYR A 6 -11.89 -16.84 -19.95
C TYR A 6 -11.20 -15.48 -20.02
N THR A 7 -11.78 -14.44 -19.42
CA THR A 7 -11.15 -13.11 -19.37
C THR A 7 -9.87 -13.12 -18.53
N PHE A 8 -9.84 -13.88 -17.43
CA PHE A 8 -8.65 -14.04 -16.59
C PHE A 8 -7.51 -14.74 -17.34
N LEU A 9 -7.81 -15.79 -18.10
CA LEU A 9 -6.82 -16.49 -18.90
C LEU A 9 -6.30 -15.64 -20.07
N ALA A 10 -7.15 -14.77 -20.64
CA ALA A 10 -6.75 -13.86 -21.71
C ALA A 10 -5.84 -12.71 -21.21
N HIS A 11 -6.10 -12.19 -20.01
CA HIS A 11 -5.37 -11.04 -19.45
C HIS A 11 -5.03 -11.22 -17.96
N PRO A 12 -4.19 -12.22 -17.60
CA PRO A 12 -3.91 -12.55 -16.20
C PRO A 12 -3.21 -11.40 -15.45
N LEU A 13 -2.35 -10.63 -16.14
CA LEU A 13 -1.67 -9.48 -15.53
C LEU A 13 -2.63 -8.37 -15.07
N PHE A 14 -3.76 -8.19 -15.74
CA PHE A 14 -4.72 -7.15 -15.36
C PHE A 14 -5.32 -7.43 -13.98
N TYR A 15 -5.70 -8.69 -13.74
CA TYR A 15 -6.27 -9.12 -12.47
C TYR A 15 -5.24 -9.12 -11.35
N ILE A 16 -4.02 -9.58 -11.62
CA ILE A 16 -2.91 -9.52 -10.67
C ILE A 16 -2.61 -8.05 -10.31
N GLY A 17 -2.49 -7.17 -11.30
CA GLY A 17 -2.29 -5.73 -11.07
C GLY A 17 -3.40 -5.09 -10.25
N SER A 18 -4.65 -5.50 -10.47
CA SER A 18 -5.80 -5.03 -9.69
C SER A 18 -5.68 -5.41 -8.20
N ILE A 19 -5.17 -6.61 -7.89
CA ILE A 19 -4.92 -7.05 -6.52
C ILE A 19 -3.78 -6.22 -5.88
N PHE A 20 -2.69 -6.00 -6.61
CA PHE A 20 -1.58 -5.16 -6.12
C PHE A 20 -2.03 -3.71 -5.87
N ALA A 21 -2.87 -3.15 -6.75
CA ALA A 21 -3.45 -1.82 -6.55
C ALA A 21 -4.32 -1.76 -5.28
N PHE A 22 -5.11 -2.79 -5.01
CA PHE A 22 -5.90 -2.89 -3.78
C PHE A 22 -5.02 -2.96 -2.53
N LEU A 23 -3.95 -3.76 -2.55
CA LEU A 23 -2.99 -3.84 -1.44
C LEU A 23 -2.26 -2.51 -1.22
N ALA A 24 -1.89 -1.80 -2.30
CA ALA A 24 -1.29 -0.48 -2.21
C ALA A 24 -2.26 0.54 -1.59
N ALA A 25 -3.55 0.47 -1.92
CA ALA A 25 -4.57 1.32 -1.32
C ALA A 25 -4.70 1.07 0.21
N ILE A 26 -4.65 -0.18 0.66
CA ILE A 26 -4.62 -0.50 2.09
C ILE A 26 -3.38 0.09 2.76
N GLY A 27 -2.20 -0.10 2.17
CA GLY A 27 -0.95 0.48 2.68
C GLY A 27 -1.02 2.02 2.77
N PHE A 28 -1.64 2.65 1.77
CA PHE A 28 -1.88 4.10 1.76
C PHE A 28 -2.82 4.54 2.88
N LEU A 29 -3.88 3.80 3.18
CA LEU A 29 -4.77 4.13 4.30
C LEU A 29 -4.06 4.02 5.66
N VAL A 30 -3.18 3.03 5.82
CA VAL A 30 -2.34 2.89 7.03
C VAL A 30 -1.38 4.09 7.15
N TYR A 31 -0.73 4.47 6.06
CA TYR A 31 0.12 5.66 6.00
C TYR A 31 -0.67 6.93 6.37
N LEU A 32 -1.82 7.14 5.73
CA LEU A 32 -2.66 8.32 5.90
C LEU A 32 -3.12 8.47 7.36
N ARG A 33 -3.51 7.36 8.00
CA ARG A 33 -3.91 7.36 9.42
C ARG A 33 -2.75 7.75 10.34
N GLY A 34 -1.55 7.23 10.09
CA GLY A 34 -0.35 7.62 10.84
C GLY A 34 0.03 9.08 10.61
N PHE A 35 0.00 9.53 9.36
CA PHE A 35 0.37 10.89 8.96
C PHE A 35 -0.57 11.95 9.53
N ILE A 36 -1.89 11.77 9.38
CA ILE A 36 -2.90 12.70 9.94
C ILE A 36 -2.85 12.68 11.48
N GLY A 37 -2.69 11.50 12.08
CA GLY A 37 -2.54 11.36 13.53
C GLY A 37 -1.26 12.02 14.08
N GLY A 38 -0.20 12.11 13.26
CA GLY A 38 1.06 12.78 13.60
C GLY A 38 0.98 14.31 13.44
N ILE A 39 0.32 14.80 12.39
CA ILE A 39 0.22 16.25 12.09
C ILE A 39 -0.45 17.02 13.24
N GLY A 40 -1.54 16.50 13.80
CA GLY A 40 -2.23 17.16 14.92
C GLY A 40 -1.31 17.39 16.13
N ASN A 41 -0.33 16.51 16.33
CA ASN A 41 0.65 16.61 17.42
C ASN A 41 1.84 17.54 17.11
N VAL A 42 2.09 17.89 15.85
CA VAL A 42 3.12 18.89 15.50
C VAL A 42 2.72 20.29 16.00
N PHE A 43 1.41 20.55 16.07
CA PHE A 43 0.85 21.82 16.52
C PHE A 43 0.52 21.85 18.02
N THR A 44 0.47 20.70 18.70
CA THR A 44 0.30 20.60 20.15
C THR A 44 1.61 20.23 20.83
N MET A 45 2.50 21.22 20.96
CA MET A 45 3.74 21.10 21.75
C MET A 45 3.45 21.03 23.26
N THR A 46 2.87 19.94 23.75
CA THR A 46 2.93 19.51 25.17
C THR A 46 1.95 18.37 25.39
N GLY A 47 2.45 17.18 25.76
CA GLY A 47 1.67 16.24 26.56
C GLY A 47 1.69 14.77 26.16
N ASN A 48 1.89 14.41 24.87
CA ASN A 48 1.58 13.04 24.44
C ASN A 48 2.61 12.41 23.48
N ILE A 49 3.88 12.36 23.93
CA ILE A 49 5.03 11.86 23.16
C ILE A 49 4.83 10.41 22.69
N GLU A 50 4.16 9.57 23.49
CA GLU A 50 3.86 8.17 23.13
C GLU A 50 2.91 8.05 21.92
N HIS A 51 1.89 8.92 21.83
CA HIS A 51 0.96 8.89 20.70
C HIS A 51 1.60 9.41 19.41
N VAL A 52 2.62 10.27 19.52
CA VAL A 52 3.44 10.70 18.37
C VAL A 52 4.29 9.55 17.84
N ALA A 53 4.90 8.77 18.73
CA ALA A 53 5.70 7.61 18.35
C ALA A 53 4.85 6.57 17.61
N GLU A 54 3.64 6.27 18.10
CA GLU A 54 2.72 5.36 17.42
C GLU A 54 2.24 5.88 16.07
N ALA A 55 1.89 7.17 15.97
CA ALA A 55 1.45 7.78 14.73
C ALA A 55 2.56 7.75 13.66
N ASN A 56 3.79 8.11 14.05
CA ASN A 56 4.97 8.04 13.18
C ASN A 56 5.29 6.59 12.78
N ALA A 57 5.22 5.64 13.72
CA ALA A 57 5.43 4.24 13.40
C ALA A 57 4.42 3.75 12.35
N ARG A 58 3.13 4.08 12.50
CA ARG A 58 2.10 3.72 11.52
C ARG A 58 2.34 4.37 10.15
N ALA A 59 2.79 5.63 10.12
CA ALA A 59 3.14 6.30 8.87
C ALA A 59 4.32 5.59 8.18
N VAL A 60 5.41 5.31 8.91
CA VAL A 60 6.58 4.61 8.37
C VAL A 60 6.21 3.20 7.88
N TRP A 61 5.43 2.44 8.65
CA TRP A 61 4.98 1.11 8.24
C TRP A 61 4.08 1.16 7.00
N GLY A 62 3.16 2.13 6.92
CA GLY A 62 2.34 2.34 5.73
C GLY A 62 3.20 2.63 4.49
N LEU A 63 4.20 3.50 4.61
CA LEU A 63 5.14 3.79 3.53
C LEU A 63 5.94 2.55 3.10
N CYS A 64 6.44 1.76 4.07
CA CYS A 64 7.15 0.52 3.80
C CYS A 64 6.26 -0.49 3.05
N ILE A 65 4.99 -0.65 3.45
CA ILE A 65 4.03 -1.54 2.77
C ILE A 65 3.82 -1.09 1.33
N ILE A 66 3.56 0.19 1.09
CA ILE A 66 3.35 0.72 -0.27
C ILE A 66 4.59 0.47 -1.14
N THR A 67 5.78 0.76 -0.60
CA THR A 67 7.05 0.58 -1.31
C THR A 67 7.27 -0.89 -1.65
N TYR A 68 7.01 -1.80 -0.71
CA TYR A 68 7.18 -3.23 -0.91
C TYR A 68 6.21 -3.78 -1.97
N VAL A 69 4.93 -3.38 -1.89
CA VAL A 69 3.90 -3.75 -2.88
C VAL A 69 4.30 -3.25 -4.27
N PHE A 70 4.81 -2.02 -4.38
CA PHE A 70 5.29 -1.45 -5.64
C PHE A 70 6.48 -2.23 -6.21
N VAL A 71 7.51 -2.50 -5.39
CA VAL A 71 8.70 -3.26 -5.83
C VAL A 71 8.32 -4.65 -6.30
N ILE A 72 7.46 -5.36 -5.57
CA ILE A 72 6.99 -6.69 -6.00
C ILE A 72 6.21 -6.59 -7.30
N TRP A 73 5.32 -5.60 -7.44
CA TRP A 73 4.58 -5.40 -8.69
C TRP A 73 5.50 -5.14 -9.89
N GLU A 74 6.54 -4.33 -9.72
CA GLU A 74 7.54 -4.12 -10.78
C GLU A 74 8.30 -5.40 -11.13
N LEU A 75 8.68 -6.21 -10.13
CA LEU A 75 9.32 -7.51 -10.38
C LEU A 75 8.39 -8.44 -11.15
N VAL A 76 7.10 -8.50 -10.80
CA VAL A 76 6.10 -9.30 -11.51
C VAL A 76 5.96 -8.83 -12.95
N ARG A 77 5.86 -7.51 -13.21
CA ARG A 77 5.81 -6.95 -14.56
C ARG A 77 7.07 -7.21 -15.36
N PHE A 78 8.24 -7.09 -14.72
CA PHE A 78 9.52 -7.35 -15.36
C PHE A 78 9.62 -8.81 -15.81
N VAL A 79 9.31 -9.77 -14.92
CA VAL A 79 9.31 -11.20 -15.25
C VAL A 79 8.27 -11.51 -16.33
N ALA A 80 7.07 -10.95 -16.23
CA ALA A 80 6.02 -11.17 -17.22
C ALA A 80 6.37 -10.59 -18.60
N GLY A 81 7.09 -9.47 -18.67
CA GLY A 81 7.51 -8.85 -19.93
C GLY A 81 8.66 -9.58 -20.64
N TRP A 82 9.27 -10.59 -20.00
CA TRP A 82 10.26 -11.47 -20.61
C TRP A 82 9.63 -12.65 -21.38
N PHE A 83 8.34 -12.90 -21.19
CA PHE A 83 7.57 -13.95 -21.88
C PHE A 83 6.63 -13.33 -22.90
#